data_AF-A0A433J4X3-F1
#
_entry.id   AF-A0A433J4X3-F1
#
_cell.length_a   1.000
_cell.length_b   1.000
_cell.length_c   1.000
_cell.angle_alpha   90.00
_cell.angle_beta   90.00
_cell.angle_gamma   90.00
#
_symmetry.space_group_name_H-M   'P 1'
#
loop_
_entity.id
_entity.type
_entity.pdbx_description
1 polymer ?
#
loop_
_entity_poly.entity_id
_entity_poly.type
_entity_poly.pdbx_seq_one_letter_code
_entity_poly.pdbx_strand_id
1 'polypeptide(L)'
;MMTTNPRAAPILAARIATFVSAGRPYLVWAIPGDQPPAEAMAAPCLSATFMVDGGCALVALNDPHLTAYIRLKVPLVFACERKVDRRKLLKRRAAFSALGYRLWEEDARGHPVE
;
A
#
# COMPACT_ATOMS: atom_id res chain seq x y z
N MET A 1 10.89 -13.37 22.59
CA MET A 1 11.82 -13.16 21.46
C MET A 1 11.09 -13.52 20.17
N MET A 2 10.60 -12.54 19.42
CA MET A 2 10.05 -12.78 18.08
C MET A 2 11.23 -12.89 17.11
N THR A 3 11.41 -14.07 16.52
CA THR A 3 12.42 -14.34 15.52
C THR A 3 12.05 -13.63 14.22
N THR A 4 12.81 -12.60 13.86
CA THR A 4 12.69 -11.91 12.57
C THR A 4 13.07 -12.87 11.46
N ASN A 5 12.12 -13.28 10.62
CA ASN A 5 12.40 -13.99 9.38
C ASN A 5 12.94 -12.99 8.32
N PRO A 6 14.23 -13.03 7.97
CA PRO A 6 14.91 -11.99 7.17
C PRO A 6 14.47 -11.93 5.69
N ARG A 7 13.49 -12.74 5.26
CA ARG A 7 13.09 -12.87 3.85
C ARG A 7 11.91 -12.00 3.42
N ALA A 8 11.18 -11.37 4.34
CA ALA A 8 9.94 -10.66 4.00
C ALA A 8 10.15 -9.28 3.31
N ALA A 9 11.09 -8.46 3.81
CA ALA A 9 11.40 -7.17 3.19
C ALA A 9 11.98 -7.29 1.76
N PRO A 10 12.88 -8.27 1.46
CA PRO A 10 13.34 -8.51 0.09
C PRO A 10 12.21 -8.85 -0.90
N ILE A 11 11.18 -9.59 -0.46
CA ILE A 11 10.07 -10.00 -1.32
C ILE A 11 9.20 -8.80 -1.73
N LEU A 12 8.90 -7.90 -0.79
CA LEU A 12 8.13 -6.69 -1.10
C LEU A 12 8.90 -5.76 -2.04
N ALA A 13 10.19 -5.55 -1.78
CA ALA A 13 11.05 -4.75 -2.65
C ALA A 13 11.11 -5.30 -4.08
N ALA A 14 11.26 -6.63 -4.22
CA ALA A 14 11.24 -7.28 -5.53
C ALA A 14 9.89 -7.13 -6.25
N ARG A 15 8.76 -7.27 -5.53
CA ARG A 15 7.42 -7.05 -6.10
C ARG A 15 7.25 -5.61 -6.59
N ILE A 16 7.67 -4.62 -5.79
CA ILE A 16 7.63 -3.21 -6.17
C ILE A 16 8.49 -2.98 -7.43
N ALA A 17 9.72 -3.48 -7.47
CA ALA A 17 10.60 -3.34 -8.63
C ALA A 17 9.97 -3.93 -9.92
N THR A 18 9.26 -5.05 -9.81
CA THR A 18 8.51 -5.62 -10.93
C THR A 18 7.40 -4.69 -11.41
N PHE A 19 6.61 -4.10 -10.50
CA PHE A 19 5.54 -3.16 -10.89
C PHE A 19 6.08 -1.88 -11.52
N VAL A 20 7.18 -1.36 -10.98
CA VAL A 20 7.86 -0.18 -11.53
C VAL A 20 8.35 -0.45 -12.95
N SER A 21 8.97 -1.61 -13.16
CA SER A 21 9.40 -2.06 -14.49
C SER A 21 8.23 -2.26 -15.46
N ALA A 22 7.04 -2.56 -14.93
CA ALA A 22 5.79 -2.65 -15.70
C ALA A 22 5.07 -1.30 -15.89
N GLY A 23 5.72 -0.17 -15.60
CA GLY A 23 5.14 1.16 -15.82
C GLY A 23 4.19 1.66 -14.73
N ARG A 24 4.33 1.13 -13.50
CA ARG A 24 3.56 1.58 -12.32
C ARG A 24 4.49 2.30 -11.32
N PRO A 25 4.91 3.54 -11.60
CA PRO A 25 5.93 4.22 -10.79
C PRO A 25 5.37 4.91 -9.53
N TYR A 26 4.08 4.76 -9.22
CA TYR A 26 3.44 5.39 -8.06
C TYR A 26 2.85 4.33 -7.13
N LEU A 27 3.01 4.52 -5.83
CA LEU A 27 2.53 3.59 -4.80
C LEU A 27 1.59 4.33 -3.86
N VAL A 28 0.44 3.73 -3.58
CA VAL A 28 -0.39 4.12 -2.44
C VAL A 28 -0.28 3.05 -1.39
N TRP A 29 0.22 3.42 -0.22
CA TRP A 29 0.38 2.56 0.93
C TRP A 29 -0.83 2.72 1.83
N ALA A 30 -1.45 1.63 2.24
CA ALA A 30 -2.42 1.60 3.32
C ALA A 30 -1.86 0.81 4.49
N ILE A 31 -1.48 1.52 5.56
CA ILE A 31 -0.93 0.92 6.77
C ILE A 31 -1.95 1.07 7.90
N PRO A 32 -2.24 0.00 8.66
CA PRO A 32 -3.05 0.13 9.86
C PRO A 32 -2.29 0.90 10.94
N GLY A 33 -2.97 1.88 11.56
CA GLY A 33 -2.36 2.80 12.52
C GLY A 33 -1.62 3.96 11.87
N ASP A 34 -0.69 4.58 12.62
CA ASP A 34 -0.05 5.85 12.26
C ASP A 34 1.41 5.74 11.81
N GLN A 35 1.99 4.55 11.89
CA GLN A 35 3.38 4.31 11.50
C GLN A 35 3.58 4.50 9.98
N PRO A 36 4.66 5.18 9.55
CA PRO A 36 4.95 5.40 8.14
C PRO A 36 5.33 4.08 7.41
N PRO A 37 5.24 4.03 6.07
CA PRO A 37 5.50 2.81 5.29
C PRO A 37 6.88 2.19 5.55
N ALA A 38 7.93 3.03 5.64
CA ALA A 38 9.29 2.57 5.91
C ALA A 38 9.41 1.78 7.23
N GLU A 39 8.74 2.24 8.28
CA GLU A 39 8.74 1.57 9.59
C GLU A 39 7.83 0.32 9.57
N ALA A 40 6.64 0.45 8.97
CA ALA A 40 5.67 -0.64 8.86
C ALA A 40 6.24 -1.87 8.14
N MET A 41 7.14 -1.65 7.19
CA MET A 41 7.74 -2.67 6.32
C MET A 41 9.16 -3.07 6.74
N ALA A 42 9.74 -2.42 7.76
CA ALA A 42 11.06 -2.77 8.27
C ALA A 42 11.09 -4.15 8.95
N ALA A 43 9.96 -4.56 9.54
CA ALA A 43 9.80 -5.87 10.13
C ALA A 43 9.19 -6.88 9.14
N PRO A 44 9.35 -8.19 9.35
CA PRO A 44 8.65 -9.20 8.58
C PRO A 44 7.14 -9.12 8.83
N CYS A 45 6.43 -8.39 7.97
CA CYS A 45 5.00 -8.28 8.00
C CYS A 45 4.38 -8.98 6.78
N LEU A 46 3.22 -9.61 6.99
CA LEU A 46 2.37 -9.97 5.87
C LEU A 46 1.99 -8.68 5.15
N SER A 47 2.17 -8.62 3.83
CA SER A 47 1.73 -7.48 3.02
C SER A 47 1.03 -7.99 1.76
N ALA A 48 0.01 -7.25 1.32
CA ALA A 48 -0.71 -7.55 0.10
C ALA A 48 -0.50 -6.43 -0.91
N THR A 49 0.06 -6.77 -2.07
CA THR A 49 0.28 -5.81 -3.16
C THR A 49 -0.71 -6.07 -4.28
N PHE A 50 -1.39 -5.00 -4.69
CA PHE A 50 -2.41 -4.99 -5.73
C PHE A 50 -1.99 -4.08 -6.86
N MET A 51 -2.32 -4.49 -8.08
CA MET A 51 -2.23 -3.62 -9.25
C MET A 51 -3.56 -2.94 -9.43
N VAL A 52 -3.59 -1.62 -9.36
CA VAL A 52 -4.81 -0.86 -9.61
C VAL A 52 -4.46 0.36 -10.43
N ASP A 53 -5.33 0.73 -11.36
CA ASP A 53 -5.21 2.05 -11.93
C ASP A 53 -5.53 3.10 -10.86
N GLY A 54 -4.89 4.26 -10.94
CA GLY A 54 -4.92 5.30 -9.91
C GLY A 54 -6.32 5.83 -9.61
N GLY A 55 -7.35 5.48 -10.40
CA GLY A 55 -8.78 5.73 -10.16
C GLY A 55 -9.51 4.66 -9.32
N CYS A 56 -8.98 3.44 -9.24
CA CYS A 56 -9.71 2.24 -8.81
C CYS A 56 -9.43 1.79 -7.37
N ALA A 57 -8.50 2.40 -6.63
CA ALA A 57 -8.16 1.94 -5.27
C ALA A 57 -9.35 1.98 -4.28
N LEU A 58 -10.35 2.84 -4.50
CA LEU A 58 -11.58 2.85 -3.71
C LEU A 58 -12.54 1.71 -4.10
N VAL A 59 -12.56 1.32 -5.38
CA VAL A 59 -13.33 0.17 -5.87
C VAL A 59 -12.74 -1.12 -5.29
N ALA A 60 -11.42 -1.17 -5.14
CA ALA A 60 -10.72 -2.28 -4.50
C ALA A 60 -11.16 -2.49 -3.04
N LEU A 61 -11.58 -1.46 -2.29
CA LEU A 61 -12.13 -1.66 -0.93
C LEU A 61 -13.41 -2.50 -0.89
N ASN A 62 -14.18 -2.51 -1.98
CA ASN A 62 -15.37 -3.35 -2.13
C ASN A 62 -15.04 -4.74 -2.69
N ASP A 63 -13.75 -5.02 -2.95
CA ASP A 63 -13.31 -6.34 -3.39
C ASP A 63 -13.38 -7.32 -2.21
N PRO A 64 -14.15 -8.42 -2.33
CA PRO A 64 -14.25 -9.41 -1.27
C PRO A 64 -12.90 -10.04 -0.91
N HIS A 65 -11.93 -10.09 -1.83
CA HIS A 65 -10.57 -10.57 -1.56
C HIS A 65 -9.79 -9.63 -0.65
N LEU A 66 -10.05 -8.32 -0.73
CA LEU A 66 -9.43 -7.32 0.15
C LEU A 66 -10.02 -7.32 1.56
N THR A 67 -11.27 -7.76 1.71
CA THR A 67 -11.96 -7.81 3.00
C THR A 67 -11.20 -8.67 4.02
N ALA A 68 -10.62 -9.79 3.59
CA ALA A 68 -9.82 -10.64 4.49
C ALA A 68 -8.55 -9.94 4.98
N TYR A 69 -7.82 -9.26 4.09
CA TYR A 69 -6.60 -8.52 4.44
C TYR A 69 -6.91 -7.34 5.38
N ILE A 70 -8.01 -6.62 5.13
CA ILE A 70 -8.47 -5.50 5.97
C ILE A 70 -8.84 -5.98 7.37
N ARG A 71 -9.60 -7.10 7.46
CA ARG A 71 -9.97 -7.71 8.74
C ARG A 71 -8.74 -8.13 9.55
N LEU A 72 -7.73 -8.68 8.87
CA LEU A 72 -6.47 -9.10 9.48
C LEU A 72 -5.48 -7.94 9.73
N LYS A 73 -5.86 -6.70 9.46
CA LYS A 73 -5.00 -5.51 9.61
C LYS A 73 -3.66 -5.70 8.88
N VAL A 74 -3.72 -6.25 7.67
CA VAL A 74 -2.56 -6.43 6.80
C VAL A 74 -2.28 -5.12 6.08
N PRO A 75 -1.02 -4.64 6.07
CA PRO A 75 -0.59 -3.55 5.19
C PRO A 75 -0.85 -3.84 3.72
N LEU A 76 -1.44 -2.87 3.02
CA LEU A 76 -1.78 -2.97 1.60
C LEU A 76 -0.93 -2.00 0.78
N VAL A 77 -0.55 -2.43 -0.41
CA VAL A 77 0.23 -1.62 -1.35
C VAL A 77 -0.48 -1.62 -2.69
N PHE A 78 -0.79 -0.45 -3.22
CA PHE A 78 -1.46 -0.26 -4.50
C PHE A 78 -0.47 0.35 -5.50
N ALA A 79 -0.07 -0.44 -6.50
CA ALA A 79 0.80 0.04 -7.58
C ALA A 79 -0.03 0.69 -8.69
N CYS A 80 0.23 1.97 -8.96
CA CYS A 80 -0.54 2.83 -9.85
C CYS A 80 0.29 3.27 -11.06
N GLU A 81 -0.34 3.38 -12.24
CA GLU A 81 0.32 3.89 -13.47
C GLU A 81 0.57 5.39 -13.40
N ARG A 82 -0.30 6.08 -12.65
CA ARG A 82 -0.34 7.54 -12.56
C ARG A 82 -0.55 7.93 -11.10
N LYS A 83 -0.05 9.11 -10.77
CA LYS A 83 -0.35 9.81 -9.54
C LYS A 83 -1.87 9.90 -9.33
N VAL A 84 -2.30 9.66 -8.10
CA VAL A 84 -3.69 9.80 -7.73
C VAL A 84 -4.03 11.28 -7.65
N ASP A 85 -5.12 11.68 -8.30
CA ASP A 85 -5.65 13.04 -8.15
C ASP A 85 -5.92 13.36 -6.67
N ARG A 86 -5.54 14.57 -6.23
CA ARG A 86 -5.62 14.98 -4.83
C ARG A 86 -7.01 14.80 -4.22
N ARG A 87 -8.09 15.10 -4.97
CA ARG A 87 -9.47 14.91 -4.45
C ARG A 87 -9.80 13.42 -4.29
N LYS A 88 -9.35 12.58 -5.23
CA LYS A 88 -9.52 11.13 -5.12
C LYS A 88 -8.71 10.56 -3.95
N LEU A 89 -7.49 11.04 -3.72
CA LEU A 89 -6.65 10.63 -2.60
C LEU A 89 -7.29 11.01 -1.25
N LEU A 90 -7.83 12.22 -1.13
CA LEU A 90 -8.55 12.67 0.08
C LEU A 90 -9.78 11.79 0.38
N LYS A 91 -10.59 11.49 -0.63
CA LYS A 91 -11.74 10.59 -0.48
C LYS A 91 -11.31 9.20 0.00
N ARG A 92 -10.21 8.67 -0.54
CA ARG A 92 -9.65 7.38 -0.11
C ARG A 92 -9.12 7.43 1.31
N ARG A 93 -8.41 8.50 1.69
CA ARG A 93 -7.92 8.69 3.06
C ARG A 93 -9.07 8.60 4.06
N ALA A 94 -10.19 9.25 3.79
CA ALA A 94 -11.37 9.16 4.64
C ALA A 94 -11.92 7.71 4.72
N ALA A 95 -12.05 7.02 3.58
CA ALA A 95 -12.57 5.65 3.55
C ALA A 95 -11.66 4.64 4.27
N PHE A 96 -10.34 4.71 4.05
CA PHE A 96 -9.37 3.86 4.73
C PHE A 96 -9.25 4.22 6.22
N SER A 97 -9.34 5.51 6.58
CA SER A 97 -9.32 5.97 7.97
C SER A 97 -10.49 5.41 8.77
N ALA A 98 -11.69 5.34 8.17
CA ALA A 98 -12.84 4.67 8.78
C ALA A 98 -12.61 3.17 9.06
N LEU A 99 -11.65 2.55 8.37
CA LEU A 99 -11.23 1.15 8.57
C LEU A 99 -9.99 1.03 9.47
N GLY A 100 -9.50 2.13 10.05
CA GLY A 100 -8.30 2.19 10.89
C GLY A 100 -6.99 2.14 10.11
N TYR A 101 -7.01 2.49 8.83
CA TYR A 101 -5.84 2.60 7.97
C TYR A 101 -5.51 4.07 7.69
N ARG A 102 -4.22 4.37 7.65
CA ARG A 102 -3.72 5.63 7.13
C ARG A 102 -3.16 5.39 5.72
N LEU A 103 -3.22 6.41 4.87
CA LEU A 103 -2.69 6.33 3.50
C LEU A 103 -1.50 7.24 3.31
N TRP A 104 -0.50 6.73 2.59
CA TRP A 104 0.64 7.47 2.07
C TRP A 104 0.68 7.27 0.56
N GLU A 105 1.11 8.30 -0.16
CA GLU A 105 1.37 8.21 -1.59
C GLU A 105 2.84 8.57 -1.82
N GLU A 106 3.54 7.67 -2.51
CA GLU A 106 4.96 7.81 -2.79
C GLU A 106 5.24 7.45 -4.25
N ASP A 107 6.34 7.96 -4.79
CA ASP A 107 6.89 7.45 -6.03
C ASP A 107 7.63 6.11 -5.78
N ALA A 108 8.01 5.44 -6.85
CA ALA A 108 8.78 4.21 -6.85
C ALA A 108 10.14 4.31 -6.12
N ARG A 109 10.62 5.53 -5.86
CA ARG A 109 11.87 5.82 -5.17
C ARG A 109 11.64 6.08 -3.67
N GLY A 110 10.39 6.05 -3.21
CA GLY A 110 10.00 6.30 -1.82
C GLY A 110 9.85 7.78 -1.48
N HIS A 111 9.78 8.68 -2.48
CA HIS A 111 9.54 10.09 -2.21
C HIS A 111 8.05 10.36 -2.08
N PRO A 112 7.61 11.12 -1.06
CA PRO A 112 6.23 11.57 -0.95
C PRO A 112 5.78 12.32 -2.21
N VAL A 113 4.55 12.03 -2.65
CA VAL A 113 3.94 12.68 -3.80
C VAL A 113 2.92 13.70 -3.30
N GLU A 114 3.20 14.99 -3.48
CA GLU A 114 2.40 16.12 -2.94
C GLU A 114 1.03 16.36 -3.58
#